data_AF-A0A9D8DHZ1-F1
#
_entry.id   AF-A0A9D8DHZ1-F1
#
_cell.length_a   1.000
_cell.length_b   1.000
_cell.length_c   1.000
_cell.angle_alpha   90.00
_cell.angle_beta   90.00
_cell.angle_gamma   90.00
#
_symmetry.space_group_name_H-M   'P 1'
#
loop_
_entity.id
_entity.type
_entity.pdbx_description
1 polymer ?
#
loop_
_entity_poly.entity_id
_entity_poly.type
_entity_poly.pdbx_seq_one_letter_code
_entity_poly.pdbx_strand_id
1 'polypeptide(L)'
;MPEPAPATAWTCERCEVTATWMPGVEAPPIPPNWSDEHGVLHCLGCRRELAGETGVADLPENAPAEDRRKQHTHSRIEFEIQLYPERPDQQIAKACRTSIVAVRRARERLGIPRVDATAQGSRP
;
A
#
# COMPACT_ATOMS: atom_id res chain seq x y z
N MET A 1 -32.17 16.90 -19.40
CA MET A 1 -30.76 16.81 -18.96
C MET A 1 -30.74 15.72 -17.91
N PRO A 2 -30.21 14.51 -18.19
CA PRO A 2 -30.08 13.51 -17.13
C PRO A 2 -29.14 14.07 -16.05
N GLU A 3 -29.60 14.06 -14.80
CA GLU A 3 -28.79 14.41 -13.63
C GLU A 3 -27.55 13.49 -13.60
N PRO A 4 -26.35 14.00 -13.29
CA PRO A 4 -25.19 13.15 -13.16
C PRO A 4 -25.51 12.13 -12.05
N ALA A 5 -25.45 10.84 -12.38
CA ALA A 5 -25.57 9.80 -11.38
C ALA A 5 -24.60 10.11 -10.23
N PRO A 6 -25.00 9.90 -8.96
CA PRO A 6 -24.08 10.06 -7.85
C PRO A 6 -22.83 9.23 -8.16
N ALA A 7 -21.65 9.83 -8.03
CA ALA A 7 -20.40 9.13 -8.30
C ALA A 7 -20.36 7.91 -7.38
N THR A 8 -20.65 6.71 -7.91
CA THR A 8 -20.63 5.44 -7.16
C THR A 8 -19.25 4.81 -7.20
N ALA A 9 -18.22 5.64 -7.37
CA ALA A 9 -16.89 5.19 -7.71
C ALA A 9 -15.80 6.14 -7.17
N TRP A 10 -14.74 5.57 -6.60
CA TRP A 10 -13.48 6.26 -6.36
C TRP A 10 -12.52 5.93 -7.48
N THR A 11 -11.88 6.94 -8.06
CA THR A 11 -10.87 6.75 -9.11
C THR A 11 -9.52 7.22 -8.60
N CYS A 12 -8.50 6.37 -8.78
CA CYS A 12 -7.13 6.74 -8.46
C CYS A 12 -6.60 7.71 -9.52
N GLU A 13 -6.06 8.86 -9.10
CA GLU A 13 -5.57 9.87 -10.05
C GLU A 13 -4.34 9.40 -10.85
N ARG A 14 -3.55 8.46 -10.31
CA ARG A 14 -2.29 8.02 -10.93
C ARG A 14 -2.43 6.83 -11.88
N CYS A 15 -3.21 5.81 -11.49
CA CYS A 15 -3.34 4.59 -12.30
C CYS A 15 -4.75 4.38 -12.85
N GLU A 16 -5.65 5.34 -12.62
CA GLU A 16 -7.02 5.35 -13.13
C GLU A 16 -7.86 4.14 -12.66
N VAL A 17 -7.36 3.35 -11.69
CA VAL A 17 -8.14 2.25 -11.14
C VAL A 17 -9.36 2.81 -10.43
N THR A 18 -10.51 2.17 -10.68
CA THR A 18 -11.78 2.60 -10.12
C THR A 18 -12.29 1.55 -9.15
N ALA A 19 -12.59 1.94 -7.92
CA ALA A 19 -13.32 1.13 -6.96
C ALA A 19 -14.77 1.62 -6.92
N THR A 20 -15.71 0.76 -7.32
CA THR A 20 -17.13 1.08 -7.32
C THR A 20 -17.84 0.49 -6.11
N TRP A 21 -18.91 1.14 -5.69
CA TRP A 21 -19.87 0.59 -4.74
C TRP A 21 -21.25 0.45 -5.38
N MET A 22 -22.14 -0.29 -4.72
CA MET A 22 -23.46 -0.58 -5.26
C MET A 22 -24.25 0.71 -5.49
N PRO A 23 -24.97 0.84 -6.63
CA PRO A 23 -25.85 1.97 -6.85
C PRO A 23 -27.02 1.92 -5.86
N GLY A 24 -27.37 3.07 -5.27
CA GLY A 24 -28.51 3.19 -4.34
C GLY A 24 -28.18 2.89 -2.86
N VAL A 25 -26.92 2.61 -2.51
CA VAL A 25 -26.45 2.69 -1.12
C VAL A 25 -25.76 4.04 -0.88
N GLU A 26 -25.84 4.52 0.36
CA GLU A 26 -25.08 5.70 0.80
C GLU A 26 -23.60 5.49 0.52
N ALA A 27 -22.94 6.55 0.03
CA ALA A 27 -21.53 6.50 -0.34
C ALA A 27 -20.71 6.03 0.89
N PRO A 28 -20.02 4.88 0.81
CA PRO A 28 -19.18 4.46 1.92
C PRO A 28 -18.06 5.49 2.14
N PRO A 29 -17.38 5.47 3.30
CA PRO A 29 -16.08 6.10 3.38
C PRO A 29 -15.12 5.49 2.35
N ILE A 30 -14.07 6.24 1.99
CA ILE A 30 -13.02 5.72 1.09
C ILE A 30 -12.53 4.35 1.59
N PRO A 31 -12.21 3.42 0.69
CA PRO A 31 -11.75 2.10 1.09
C PRO A 31 -10.52 2.23 2.01
N PRO A 32 -10.37 1.38 3.06
CA PRO A 32 -9.30 1.50 4.05
C PRO A 32 -7.89 1.29 3.48
N ASN A 33 -7.80 0.85 2.23
CA ASN A 33 -6.56 0.68 1.47
C ASN A 33 -6.28 1.84 0.50
N TRP A 34 -7.10 2.89 0.50
CA TRP A 34 -6.92 4.10 -0.28
C TRP A 34 -6.57 5.26 0.65
N SER A 35 -5.85 6.26 0.14
CA SER A 35 -5.68 7.54 0.82
C SER A 35 -6.29 8.63 -0.03
N ASP A 36 -6.93 9.57 0.64
CA ASP A 36 -7.08 10.93 0.16
C ASP A 36 -5.88 11.72 0.72
N GLU A 37 -5.01 12.22 -0.16
CA GLU A 37 -3.91 13.10 0.23
C GLU A 37 -4.09 14.44 -0.51
N HIS A 38 -4.47 15.49 0.23
CA HIS A 38 -4.75 16.83 -0.32
C HIS A 38 -5.83 16.85 -1.43
N GLY A 39 -6.86 15.99 -1.35
CA GLY A 39 -7.89 15.87 -2.38
C GLY A 39 -7.52 14.96 -3.55
N VAL A 40 -6.34 14.33 -3.52
CA VAL A 40 -5.91 13.35 -4.51
C VAL A 40 -6.12 11.94 -3.97
N LEU A 41 -6.97 11.17 -4.66
CA LEU A 41 -7.21 9.77 -4.34
C LEU A 41 -6.09 8.89 -4.90
N HIS A 42 -5.41 8.19 -4.02
CA HIS A 42 -4.41 7.19 -4.37
C HIS A 42 -4.81 5.80 -3.88
N CYS A 43 -4.89 4.86 -4.82
CA CYS A 43 -5.08 3.46 -4.49
C CYS A 43 -3.84 2.87 -3.80
N LEU A 44 -4.02 1.75 -3.10
CA LEU A 44 -2.94 1.05 -2.41
C LEU A 44 -1.71 0.78 -3.30
N GLY A 45 -1.95 0.45 -4.58
CA GLY A 45 -0.88 0.18 -5.54
C GLY A 45 -0.01 1.41 -5.77
N CYS A 46 -0.64 2.55 -6.08
CA CYS A 46 0.08 3.81 -6.28
C CYS A 46 0.78 4.29 -5.02
N ARG A 47 0.16 4.14 -3.85
CA ARG A 47 0.81 4.48 -2.57
C ARG A 47 2.06 3.65 -2.31
N ARG A 48 2.05 2.36 -2.64
CA ARG A 48 3.25 1.51 -2.54
C ARG A 48 4.35 2.00 -3.48
N GLU A 49 4.03 2.28 -4.74
CA GLU A 49 5.04 2.80 -5.68
C GLU A 49 5.58 4.14 -5.21
N LEU A 50 4.73 5.07 -4.75
CA LEU A 50 5.16 6.35 -4.16
C LEU A 50 6.11 6.16 -2.99
N ALA A 51 5.81 5.26 -2.05
CA ALA A 51 6.72 4.95 -0.94
C ALA A 51 8.08 4.41 -1.43
N GLY A 52 8.07 3.58 -2.47
CA GLY A 52 9.27 3.12 -3.17
C GLY A 52 10.09 4.28 -3.74
N GLU A 53 9.43 5.17 -4.49
CA GLU A 53 10.02 6.36 -5.11
C GLU A 53 10.60 7.32 -4.07
N THR A 54 9.88 7.60 -2.98
CA THR A 54 10.35 8.45 -1.88
C THR A 54 11.62 7.92 -1.26
N GLY A 55 11.72 6.61 -1.00
CA GLY A 55 12.97 6.07 -0.44
C GLY A 55 14.11 6.03 -1.45
N VAL A 56 13.84 5.91 -2.75
CA VAL A 56 14.89 6.07 -3.78
C VAL A 56 15.35 7.52 -3.86
N ALA A 57 14.48 8.50 -3.62
CA ALA A 57 14.83 9.91 -3.60
C ALA A 57 15.79 10.28 -2.46
N ASP A 58 15.88 9.46 -1.40
CA ASP A 58 16.84 9.62 -0.31
C ASP A 58 18.26 9.15 -0.67
N LEU A 59 18.38 8.36 -1.75
CA LEU A 59 19.69 7.92 -2.24
C LEU A 59 20.40 9.03 -3.03
N PRO A 60 21.75 9.05 -3.03
CA PRO A 60 22.50 9.95 -3.90
C PRO A 60 22.14 9.70 -5.36
N GLU A 61 22.08 10.76 -6.18
CA GLU A 61 21.67 10.67 -7.59
C GLU A 61 22.52 9.68 -8.42
N ASN A 62 23.78 9.50 -8.02
CA ASN A 62 24.74 8.57 -8.63
C ASN A 62 24.69 7.15 -8.03
N ALA A 63 23.69 6.83 -7.20
CA ALA A 63 23.53 5.49 -6.65
C ALA A 63 23.39 4.46 -7.79
N PRO A 64 24.07 3.30 -7.70
CA PRO A 64 23.93 2.24 -8.67
C PRO A 64 22.46 1.83 -8.86
N ALA A 65 22.10 1.44 -10.10
CA ALA A 65 20.73 1.02 -10.40
C ALA A 65 20.26 -0.16 -9.53
N GLU A 66 21.18 -1.02 -9.10
CA GLU A 66 20.88 -2.11 -8.18
C GLU A 66 20.49 -1.60 -6.78
N ASP A 67 21.20 -0.61 -6.24
CA ASP A 67 20.90 -0.03 -4.93
C ASP A 67 19.58 0.74 -4.95
N ARG A 68 19.29 1.46 -6.04
CA ARG A 68 17.98 2.11 -6.24
C ARG A 68 16.85 1.09 -6.26
N ARG A 69 17.02 -0.05 -6.93
CA ARG A 69 16.02 -1.15 -6.92
C ARG A 69 15.84 -1.75 -5.53
N LYS A 70 16.94 -2.00 -4.81
CA LYS A 70 16.90 -2.52 -3.44
C LYS A 70 16.16 -1.55 -2.52
N GLN A 71 16.47 -0.27 -2.58
CA GLN A 71 15.84 0.75 -1.76
C GLN A 71 14.35 0.90 -2.11
N HIS A 72 14.00 0.90 -3.39
CA HIS A 72 12.60 0.91 -3.83
C HIS A 72 11.79 -0.24 -3.23
N THR A 73 12.32 -1.46 -3.30
CA THR A 73 11.69 -2.63 -2.67
C THR A 73 11.65 -2.51 -1.15
N HIS A 74 12.70 -1.98 -0.54
CA HIS A 74 12.77 -1.82 0.90
C HIS A 74 11.68 -0.88 1.44
N SER A 75 11.57 0.32 0.88
CA SER A 75 10.61 1.32 1.31
C SER A 75 9.16 0.85 1.11
N ARG A 76 8.89 0.08 0.04
CA ARG A 76 7.59 -0.56 -0.18
C ARG A 76 7.21 -1.53 0.93
N ILE A 77 8.18 -2.29 1.43
CA ILE A 77 7.97 -3.25 2.52
C ILE A 77 7.70 -2.50 3.82
N GLU A 78 8.51 -1.48 4.11
CA GLU A 78 8.35 -0.65 5.33
C GLU A 78 6.98 0.02 5.35
N PHE A 79 6.55 0.60 4.22
CA PHE A 79 5.21 1.16 4.07
C PHE A 79 4.11 0.15 4.38
N GLU A 80 4.20 -1.07 3.83
CA GLU A 80 3.18 -2.11 4.06
C GLU A 80 3.13 -2.57 5.52
N ILE A 81 4.30 -2.66 6.19
CA ILE A 81 4.39 -3.01 7.61
C ILE A 81 3.80 -1.89 8.47
N GLN A 82 4.08 -0.63 8.17
CA GLN A 82 3.53 0.51 8.90
C GLN A 82 2.01 0.64 8.71
N LEU A 83 1.53 0.40 7.48
CA LEU A 83 0.11 0.48 7.16
C LEU A 83 -0.69 -0.66 7.81
N TYR A 84 -0.11 -1.87 7.87
CA TYR A 84 -0.75 -3.05 8.44
C TYR A 84 0.23 -3.85 9.32
N PRO A 85 0.57 -3.34 10.52
CA PRO A 85 1.56 -3.99 11.40
C PRO A 85 1.10 -5.37 11.86
N GLU A 86 -0.22 -5.55 11.94
CA GLU A 86 -0.90 -6.81 12.27
C GLU A 86 -0.87 -7.87 11.16
N ARG A 87 -0.52 -7.54 9.90
CA ARG A 87 -0.49 -8.54 8.82
C ARG A 87 0.66 -9.52 8.99
N PRO A 88 0.47 -10.83 8.75
CA PRO A 88 1.54 -11.78 8.90
C PRO A 88 2.58 -11.61 7.77
N ASP A 89 3.84 -11.95 8.06
CA ASP A 89 4.97 -11.71 7.15
C ASP A 89 4.73 -12.29 5.73
N GLN A 90 4.04 -13.43 5.64
CA GLN A 90 3.73 -14.09 4.37
C GLN A 90 2.78 -13.26 3.49
N GLN A 91 1.78 -12.61 4.09
CA GLN A 91 0.85 -11.76 3.35
C GLN A 91 1.53 -10.48 2.87
N ILE A 92 2.37 -9.87 3.71
CA ILE A 92 3.17 -8.70 3.34
C ILE A 92 4.15 -9.07 2.22
N ALA A 93 4.84 -10.20 2.33
CA ALA A 93 5.76 -10.70 1.30
C ALA A 93 5.05 -10.89 -0.05
N LYS A 94 3.86 -11.50 -0.05
CA LYS A 94 3.03 -11.67 -1.25
C LYS A 94 2.58 -10.33 -1.83
N ALA A 95 2.14 -9.41 -0.98
CA ALA A 95 1.67 -8.09 -1.39
C ALA A 95 2.78 -7.25 -2.04
N CYS A 96 3.99 -7.31 -1.50
CA CYS A 96 5.17 -6.60 -2.01
C CYS A 96 6.01 -7.40 -3.02
N ARG A 97 5.55 -8.59 -3.45
CA ARG A 97 6.27 -9.51 -4.35
C ARG A 97 7.74 -9.72 -3.95
N THR A 98 7.97 -9.95 -2.66
CA THR A 98 9.31 -10.07 -2.06
C THR A 98 9.42 -11.34 -1.20
N SER A 99 10.59 -11.58 -0.64
CA SER A 99 10.83 -12.69 0.29
C SER A 99 10.37 -12.36 1.72
N ILE A 100 9.92 -13.39 2.45
CA ILE A 100 9.58 -13.29 3.88
C ILE A 100 10.79 -12.79 4.70
N VAL A 101 12.01 -13.16 4.30
CA VAL A 101 13.25 -12.73 4.97
C VAL A 101 13.44 -11.21 4.85
N ALA A 102 13.12 -10.61 3.71
CA ALA A 102 13.19 -9.15 3.54
C ALA A 102 12.17 -8.43 4.43
N VAL A 103 10.96 -8.98 4.57
CA VAL A 103 9.92 -8.46 5.48
C VAL A 103 10.37 -8.51 6.93
N ARG A 104 10.97 -9.63 7.34
CA ARG A 104 11.49 -9.81 8.70
C ARG A 104 12.56 -8.77 9.04
N ARG A 105 13.53 -8.58 8.14
CA ARG A 105 14.55 -7.54 8.29
C ARG A 105 13.95 -6.15 8.38
N ALA A 106 12.89 -5.86 7.62
CA ALA A 106 12.19 -4.57 7.70
C ALA A 106 11.46 -4.39 9.04
N ARG A 107 10.77 -5.42 9.53
CA ARG A 107 10.15 -5.41 10.88
C ARG A 107 11.19 -5.16 11.98
N GLU A 108 12.33 -5.83 11.91
CA GLU A 108 13.44 -5.66 12.85
C GLU A 108 13.97 -4.21 12.85
N ARG A 109 14.14 -3.60 11.66
CA ARG A 109 14.55 -2.19 11.55
C ARG A 109 13.51 -1.21 12.11
N LEU A 110 12.22 -1.52 11.92
CA LEU A 110 11.11 -0.70 12.41
C LEU A 110 10.78 -0.94 13.89
N GLY A 111 11.39 -1.95 14.54
CA GLY A 111 11.07 -2.34 15.92
C GLY A 111 9.66 -2.93 16.08
N ILE A 112 9.03 -3.40 15.00
CA ILE A 112 7.66 -3.93 15.02
C ILE A 112 7.72 -5.45 15.24
N PRO A 113 7.07 -5.99 16.29
CA PRO A 113 7.11 -7.42 16.58
C PRO A 113 6.51 -8.24 15.45
N ARG A 114 6.95 -9.49 15.30
CA ARG A 114 6.44 -10.39 14.28
C ARG A 114 5.00 -10.78 14.60
N VAL A 115 4.21 -10.97 13.56
CA VAL A 115 2.87 -11.53 13.69
C VAL A 115 2.87 -12.90 13.05
N ASP A 116 2.75 -13.93 13.88
CA ASP A 116 2.64 -15.31 13.41
C ASP A 116 1.29 -15.50 12.70
N ALA A 117 1.31 -16.24 11.59
CA ALA A 117 0.13 -16.49 10.75
C ALA A 117 -1.01 -17.22 11.51
N THR A 118 -0.71 -17.85 12.64
CA THR A 118 -1.67 -18.53 13.52
C THR A 118 -2.59 -17.57 14.28
N ALA A 119 -2.30 -16.27 14.35
CA ALA A 119 -3.15 -15.29 15.03
C ALA A 119 -4.32 -14.76 14.18
N GLN A 120 -4.37 -15.07 12.88
CA GLN A 120 -5.41 -14.60 11.95
C GLN A 120 -6.28 -15.75 11.45
N GLY A 121 -6.79 -16.54 12.39
CA GLY A 121 -8.07 -17.22 12.20
C GLY A 121 -9.18 -16.25 12.56
N SER A 122 -10.10 -16.02 11.63
CA SER A 122 -11.37 -15.30 11.79
C SER A 122 -11.34 -13.77 11.66
N ARG A 123 -11.80 -13.29 10.50
CA ARG A 123 -12.84 -12.26 10.47
C ARG A 123 -13.87 -12.62 9.38
N PRO A 124 -15.18 -12.57 9.69
CA PRO A 124 -16.28 -13.05 8.85
C PRO A 124 -16.49 -12.20 7.59
#